data_AF-A0A3M0KNZ5-F1
#
_entry.id   AF-A0A3M0KNZ5-F1
#
_cell.length_a   1.000
_cell.length_b   1.000
_cell.length_c   1.000
_cell.angle_alpha   90.00
_cell.angle_beta   90.00
_cell.angle_gamma   90.00
#
_symmetry.space_group_name_H-M   'P 1'
#
loop_
_entity.id
_entity.type
_entity.pdbx_description
1 polymer ?
#
loop_
_entity_poly.entity_id
_entity_poly.type
_entity_poly.pdbx_seq_one_letter_code
_entity_poly.pdbx_strand_id
1 'polypeptide(L)'
;MKRDETEKTVLNMAKKLRTYANAVHSPTHARIAALKTQVQELANKMEENHKELKQDILQISAVQSPEQQQAFAQIKQEIAHAVALGPVKTGPDMKNVLYSAARNNSLSWSLWQKVPKETQGRPLEFWSRSYRKSEANYTPTEKKILAAYEGVQAASEVVETETQLLLAPQLPVLG
;
A
#
# COMPACT_ATOMS: atom_id res chain seq x y z
N MET A 1 1.84 -82.88 29.31
CA MET A 1 0.60 -82.07 29.43
C MET A 1 0.84 -80.66 30.04
N LYS A 2 1.98 -79.98 29.80
CA LYS A 2 2.23 -78.61 30.34
C LYS A 2 2.52 -77.54 29.27
N ARG A 3 2.93 -77.96 28.06
CA ARG A 3 3.29 -77.06 26.95
C ARG A 3 2.06 -76.36 26.35
N ASP A 4 0.97 -77.10 26.14
CA ASP A 4 -0.30 -76.59 25.60
C ASP A 4 -0.93 -75.45 26.43
N GLU A 5 -0.94 -75.58 27.76
CA GLU A 5 -1.56 -74.55 28.63
C GLU A 5 -0.76 -73.25 28.66
N THR A 6 0.57 -73.35 28.49
CA THR A 6 1.43 -72.17 28.40
C THR A 6 1.21 -71.45 27.07
N GLU A 7 1.13 -72.19 25.96
CA GLU A 7 0.85 -71.62 24.63
C GLU A 7 -0.56 -70.98 24.56
N LYS A 8 -1.56 -71.62 25.16
CA LYS A 8 -2.92 -71.09 25.27
C LYS A 8 -2.98 -69.79 26.07
N THR A 9 -2.19 -69.69 27.14
CA THR A 9 -2.08 -68.49 27.98
C THR A 9 -1.41 -67.35 27.22
N VAL A 10 -0.29 -67.62 26.53
CA VAL A 10 0.40 -66.64 25.67
C VAL A 10 -0.51 -66.15 24.54
N LEU A 11 -1.25 -67.05 23.88
CA LEU A 11 -2.19 -66.70 22.83
C LEU A 11 -3.34 -65.80 23.35
N ASN A 12 -3.82 -66.06 24.57
CA ASN A 12 -4.84 -65.22 25.20
C ASN A 12 -4.30 -63.81 25.51
N MET A 13 -3.07 -63.71 26.02
CA MET A 13 -2.40 -62.42 26.26
C MET A 13 -2.18 -61.65 24.95
N ALA A 14 -1.71 -62.33 23.89
CA ALA A 14 -1.53 -61.72 22.58
C ALA A 14 -2.84 -61.18 22.00
N LYS A 15 -3.95 -61.92 22.14
CA LYS A 15 -5.29 -61.45 21.74
C LYS A 15 -5.72 -60.22 22.55
N LYS A 16 -5.55 -60.22 23.87
CA LYS A 16 -5.88 -59.05 24.71
C LYS A 16 -5.07 -57.81 24.35
N LEU A 17 -3.77 -57.96 24.13
CA LEU A 17 -2.90 -56.86 23.71
C LEU A 17 -3.31 -56.31 22.33
N ARG A 18 -3.69 -57.18 21.39
CA ARG A 18 -4.20 -56.76 20.07
C ARG A 18 -5.53 -56.02 20.18
N THR A 19 -6.47 -56.53 20.98
CA THR A 19 -7.76 -55.86 21.22
C THR A 19 -7.56 -54.49 21.85
N TYR A 20 -6.68 -54.38 22.84
CA TYR A 20 -6.34 -53.11 23.47
C TYR A 20 -5.69 -52.14 22.48
N ALA A 21 -4.71 -52.61 21.70
CA ALA A 21 -4.06 -51.80 20.67
C ALA A 21 -5.06 -51.27 19.64
N ASN A 22 -5.96 -52.11 19.14
CA ASN A 22 -7.02 -51.71 18.21
C ASN A 22 -8.00 -50.71 18.84
N ALA A 23 -8.44 -50.95 20.08
CA ALA A 23 -9.36 -50.04 20.78
C ALA A 23 -8.78 -48.64 20.99
N VAL A 24 -7.45 -48.52 21.15
CA VAL A 24 -6.77 -47.24 21.35
C VAL A 24 -6.38 -46.58 20.02
N HIS A 25 -5.83 -47.32 19.05
CA HIS A 25 -5.34 -46.76 17.79
C HIS A 25 -6.44 -46.48 16.77
N SER A 26 -7.48 -47.32 16.69
CA SER A 26 -8.52 -47.14 15.67
C SER A 26 -9.28 -45.80 15.80
N PRO A 27 -9.70 -45.34 17.00
CA PRO A 27 -10.31 -44.02 17.15
C PRO A 27 -9.36 -42.87 16.79
N THR A 28 -8.07 -43.04 17.08
CA THR A 28 -7.03 -42.03 16.77
C THR A 28 -6.85 -41.88 15.26
N HIS A 29 -6.74 -43.00 14.53
CA HIS A 29 -6.69 -42.98 13.07
C HIS A 29 -7.96 -42.40 12.44
N ALA A 30 -9.14 -42.71 12.98
CA ALA A 30 -10.40 -42.14 12.51
C ALA A 30 -10.44 -40.61 12.68
N ARG A 31 -9.98 -40.09 13.82
CA ARG A 31 -9.87 -38.64 14.07
C ARG A 31 -8.86 -37.97 13.14
N ILE A 32 -7.71 -38.59 12.89
CA ILE A 32 -6.71 -38.07 11.94
C ILE A 32 -7.29 -38.01 10.53
N ALA A 33 -8.01 -39.05 10.08
CA ALA A 33 -8.65 -39.06 8.77
C ALA A 33 -9.72 -37.96 8.65
N ALA A 34 -10.58 -37.80 9.66
CA ALA A 34 -11.60 -36.76 9.69
C ALA A 34 -11.00 -35.35 9.64
N LEU A 35 -9.95 -35.09 10.43
CA LEU A 35 -9.23 -33.81 10.42
C LEU A 35 -8.57 -33.54 9.07
N LYS A 36 -7.97 -34.56 8.45
CA LYS A 36 -7.36 -34.44 7.12
C LYS A 36 -8.41 -34.02 6.08
N THR A 37 -9.59 -34.61 6.11
CA THR A 37 -10.70 -34.23 5.22
C THR A 37 -11.14 -32.78 5.47
N GLN A 38 -11.30 -32.37 6.73
CA GLN A 38 -11.69 -31.00 7.07
C GLN A 38 -10.65 -29.97 6.61
N VAL A 39 -9.37 -30.24 6.80
CA VAL A 39 -8.28 -29.36 6.34
C VAL A 39 -8.29 -29.27 4.81
N GLN A 40 -8.55 -30.36 4.10
CA GLN A 40 -8.64 -30.35 2.65
C GLN A 40 -9.83 -29.54 2.14
N GLU A 41 -10.99 -29.66 2.79
CA GLU A 41 -12.17 -28.88 2.45
C GLU A 41 -11.94 -27.38 2.71
N LEU A 42 -11.31 -27.03 3.83
CA LEU A 42 -10.93 -25.65 4.13
C LEU A 42 -9.95 -25.10 3.07
N ALA A 43 -8.96 -25.88 2.66
CA ALA A 43 -8.03 -25.50 1.60
C ALA A 43 -8.75 -25.21 0.28
N ASN A 44 -9.72 -26.05 -0.11
CA ASN A 44 -10.51 -25.84 -1.31
C ASN A 44 -11.36 -24.56 -1.22
N LYS A 45 -11.99 -24.29 -0.07
CA LYS A 45 -12.76 -23.05 0.17
C LYS A 45 -11.88 -21.81 0.12
N MET A 46 -10.66 -21.86 0.67
CA MET A 46 -9.73 -20.74 0.58
C MET A 46 -9.32 -20.45 -0.88
N GLU A 47 -9.13 -21.49 -1.69
CA GLU A 47 -8.82 -21.34 -3.11
C GLU A 47 -10.00 -20.73 -3.88
N GLU A 48 -11.23 -21.12 -3.56
CA GLU A 48 -12.45 -20.56 -4.14
C GLU A 48 -12.62 -19.08 -3.77
N ASN A 49 -12.49 -18.74 -2.48
CA ASN A 49 -12.54 -17.35 -2.00
C ASN A 49 -11.46 -16.49 -2.66
N HIS A 50 -10.26 -17.02 -2.89
CA HIS A 50 -9.19 -16.29 -3.59
C HIS A 50 -9.56 -15.99 -5.04
N LYS A 51 -10.23 -16.93 -5.72
CA LYS A 51 -10.73 -16.73 -7.09
C LYS A 51 -11.84 -15.69 -7.13
N GLU A 52 -12.81 -15.77 -6.22
CA GLU A 52 -13.88 -14.77 -6.11
C GLU A 52 -13.31 -13.39 -5.80
N LEU A 53 -12.43 -13.27 -4.81
CA LEU A 53 -11.82 -11.99 -4.46
C LEU A 53 -11.02 -11.39 -5.64
N LYS A 54 -10.31 -12.23 -6.40
CA LYS A 54 -9.64 -11.78 -7.64
C LYS A 54 -10.64 -11.27 -8.66
N GLN A 55 -11.76 -11.96 -8.84
CA GLN A 55 -12.81 -11.54 -9.76
C GLN A 55 -13.45 -10.22 -9.31
N ASP A 56 -13.75 -10.07 -8.02
CA ASP A 56 -14.30 -8.84 -7.46
C ASP A 56 -13.34 -7.66 -7.64
N ILE A 57 -12.04 -7.86 -7.38
CA ILE A 57 -11.01 -6.84 -7.62
C ILE A 57 -10.96 -6.46 -9.10
N LEU A 58 -11.03 -7.44 -10.00
CA LEU A 58 -11.08 -7.18 -11.44
C LEU A 58 -12.34 -6.40 -11.82
N GLN A 59 -13.50 -6.72 -11.26
CA GLN A 59 -14.74 -5.97 -11.49
C GLN A 59 -14.66 -4.55 -10.95
N ILE A 60 -14.11 -4.32 -9.75
CA ILE A 60 -13.89 -2.99 -9.21
C ILE A 60 -12.94 -2.18 -10.12
N SER A 61 -11.91 -2.81 -10.67
CA SER A 61 -11.02 -2.15 -11.64
C SER A 61 -11.71 -1.86 -12.98
N ALA A 62 -12.64 -2.72 -13.40
CA ALA A 62 -13.45 -2.55 -14.60
C ALA A 62 -14.60 -1.54 -14.43
N VAL A 63 -14.97 -1.20 -13.20
CA VAL A 63 -15.89 -0.08 -12.88
C VAL A 63 -15.25 1.28 -13.17
N GLN A 64 -13.92 1.36 -13.38
CA GLN A 64 -13.36 2.53 -14.07
C GLN A 64 -13.88 2.52 -15.51
N SER A 65 -14.87 3.38 -15.79
CA SER A 65 -15.42 3.46 -17.13
C SER A 65 -14.32 3.88 -18.12
N PRO A 66 -14.35 3.40 -19.37
CA PRO A 66 -13.45 3.89 -20.41
C PRO A 66 -13.46 5.42 -20.52
N GLU A 67 -14.60 6.08 -20.23
CA GLU A 67 -14.66 7.54 -20.20
C GLU A 67 -13.82 8.15 -19.08
N GLN A 68 -13.77 7.55 -17.87
CA GLN A 68 -12.91 8.05 -16.79
C GLN A 68 -11.43 7.89 -17.12
N GLN A 69 -11.04 6.76 -17.72
CA GLN A 69 -9.66 6.55 -18.16
C GLN A 69 -9.28 7.50 -19.30
N GLN A 70 -10.18 7.71 -20.27
CA GLN A 70 -10.01 8.66 -21.35
C GLN A 70 -9.94 10.10 -20.83
N ALA A 71 -10.84 10.50 -19.92
CA ALA A 71 -10.82 11.82 -19.30
C ALA A 71 -9.51 12.05 -18.52
N PHE A 72 -9.02 11.05 -17.79
CA PHE A 72 -7.73 11.16 -17.09
C PHE A 72 -6.55 11.26 -18.05
N ALA A 73 -6.56 10.49 -19.15
CA ALA A 73 -5.55 10.59 -20.20
C ALA A 73 -5.58 11.97 -20.88
N GLN A 74 -6.76 12.51 -21.14
CA GLN A 74 -6.96 13.83 -21.73
C GLN A 74 -6.49 14.93 -20.78
N ILE A 75 -6.84 14.86 -19.49
CA ILE A 75 -6.34 15.80 -18.47
C ILE A 75 -4.81 15.75 -18.38
N LYS A 76 -4.21 14.56 -18.40
CA LYS A 76 -2.74 14.42 -18.44
C LYS A 76 -2.13 15.07 -19.67
N GLN A 77 -2.74 14.89 -20.83
CA GLN A 77 -2.26 15.48 -22.08
C GLN A 77 -2.44 16.99 -22.09
N GLU A 78 -3.56 17.50 -21.61
CA GLU A 78 -3.84 18.93 -21.47
C GLU A 78 -2.87 19.59 -20.49
N ILE A 79 -2.56 18.94 -19.36
CA ILE A 79 -1.51 19.38 -18.45
C ILE A 79 -0.15 19.36 -19.15
N ALA A 80 0.20 18.29 -19.89
CA ALA A 80 1.48 18.23 -20.59
C ALA A 80 1.65 19.33 -21.65
N HIS A 81 0.56 19.72 -22.32
CA HIS A 81 0.57 20.83 -23.29
C HIS A 81 0.56 22.22 -22.63
N ALA A 82 -0.18 22.38 -21.53
CA ALA A 82 -0.26 23.65 -20.79
C ALA A 82 1.01 23.92 -19.96
N VAL A 83 1.66 22.87 -19.46
CA VAL A 83 2.98 22.93 -18.84
C VAL A 83 4.01 23.01 -19.97
N ALA A 84 4.05 24.15 -20.64
CA ALA A 84 5.23 24.52 -21.41
C ALA A 84 6.35 24.76 -20.39
N LEU A 85 7.20 23.75 -20.15
CA LEU A 85 8.44 23.81 -19.37
C LEU A 85 9.52 24.65 -20.09
N GLY A 86 9.15 25.77 -20.71
CA GLY A 86 10.14 26.74 -21.19
C GLY A 86 11.02 27.20 -20.02
N PRO A 87 12.29 27.56 -20.28
CA PRO A 87 13.29 27.86 -19.25
C PRO A 87 12.77 28.83 -18.19
N VAL A 88 13.24 28.64 -16.95
CA VAL A 88 12.94 29.52 -15.81
C VAL A 88 13.25 30.95 -16.24
N LYS A 89 12.22 31.79 -16.33
CA LYS A 89 12.40 33.19 -16.72
C LYS A 89 12.99 33.95 -15.52
N THR A 90 14.18 34.50 -15.68
CA THR A 90 14.81 35.40 -14.72
C THR A 90 14.50 36.85 -15.11
N GLY A 91 13.95 37.61 -14.17
CA GLY A 91 13.66 39.03 -14.33
C GLY A 91 13.39 39.66 -12.96
N PRO A 92 13.71 40.94 -12.75
CA PRO A 92 13.63 41.59 -11.43
C PRO A 92 12.24 41.56 -10.79
N ASP A 93 11.18 41.41 -11.61
CA ASP A 93 9.81 41.32 -11.14
C ASP A 93 9.26 39.88 -11.08
N MET A 94 10.01 38.84 -11.47
CA MET A 94 9.51 37.45 -11.42
C MET A 94 9.70 36.84 -10.04
N LYS A 95 8.63 36.26 -9.48
CA LYS A 95 8.66 35.57 -8.18
C LYS A 95 8.41 34.07 -8.33
N ASN A 96 9.22 33.26 -7.67
CA ASN A 96 9.00 31.81 -7.55
C ASN A 96 8.21 31.52 -6.27
N VAL A 97 7.06 30.87 -6.42
CA VAL A 97 6.18 30.47 -5.31
C VAL A 97 6.17 28.97 -5.21
N LEU A 98 6.51 28.46 -4.03
CA LEU A 98 6.45 27.04 -3.72
C LEU A 98 5.22 26.74 -2.86
N TYR A 99 4.32 25.93 -3.42
CA TYR A 99 3.23 25.33 -2.67
C TYR A 99 3.64 23.94 -2.19
N SER A 100 3.42 23.68 -0.90
CA SER A 100 3.65 22.38 -0.28
C SER A 100 2.36 21.91 0.38
N ALA A 101 2.11 20.60 0.29
CA ALA A 101 0.97 19.97 0.94
C ALA A 101 1.36 18.62 1.53
N ALA A 102 0.90 18.39 2.75
CA ALA A 102 0.96 17.11 3.43
C ALA A 102 -0.44 16.48 3.40
N ARG A 103 -0.60 15.40 2.62
CA ARG A 103 -1.80 14.55 2.64
C ARG A 103 -1.57 13.35 3.55
N ASN A 104 -2.60 12.52 3.74
CA ASN A 104 -2.59 11.39 4.69
C ASN A 104 -1.41 10.43 4.46
N ASN A 105 -1.08 10.12 3.20
CA ASN A 105 -0.08 9.11 2.84
C ASN A 105 1.10 9.68 2.03
N SER A 106 1.08 10.96 1.69
CA SER A 106 2.07 11.55 0.80
C SER A 106 2.29 13.04 1.06
N LEU A 107 3.49 13.46 0.69
CA LEU A 107 3.89 14.85 0.51
C LEU A 107 3.79 15.20 -0.97
N SER A 108 3.44 16.43 -1.27
CA SER A 108 3.40 16.95 -2.63
C SER A 108 3.78 18.41 -2.69
N TRP A 109 4.40 18.80 -3.80
CA TRP A 109 4.93 20.13 -4.02
C TRP A 109 4.67 20.59 -5.45
N SER A 110 4.50 21.89 -5.62
CA SER A 110 4.44 22.51 -6.94
C SER A 110 5.11 23.86 -6.92
N LEU A 111 6.02 24.09 -7.87
CA LEU A 111 6.73 25.34 -8.06
C LEU A 111 6.06 26.14 -9.18
N TRP A 112 5.83 27.43 -8.94
CA TRP A 112 5.17 28.33 -9.89
C TRP A 112 5.94 29.64 -10.03
N GLN A 113 6.02 30.17 -11.25
CA GLN A 113 6.45 31.54 -11.53
C GLN A 113 5.26 32.47 -11.55
N LYS A 114 5.36 33.60 -10.85
CA LYS A 114 4.30 34.61 -10.81
C LYS A 114 4.88 36.00 -11.02
N VAL A 115 4.30 36.74 -11.95
CA VAL A 115 4.48 38.19 -12.03
C VAL A 115 3.57 38.85 -10.98
N PRO A 116 4.04 39.83 -10.19
CA PRO A 116 3.26 40.51 -9.16
C PRO A 116 1.91 41.06 -9.62
N LYS A 117 1.74 41.32 -10.92
CA LYS A 117 0.52 41.86 -11.54
C LYS A 117 -0.38 40.80 -12.19
N GLU A 118 0.06 39.55 -12.30
CA GLU A 118 -0.74 38.47 -12.86
C GLU A 118 -1.51 37.72 -11.77
N THR A 119 -2.76 37.39 -12.05
CA THR A 119 -3.61 36.61 -11.15
C THR A 119 -3.22 35.13 -11.12
N GLN A 120 -2.77 34.59 -12.25
CA GLN A 120 -2.41 33.19 -12.41
C GLN A 120 -0.89 33.04 -12.61
N GLY A 121 -0.28 32.16 -11.82
CA GLY A 121 1.13 31.80 -12.02
C GLY A 121 1.29 30.77 -13.15
N ARG A 122 2.50 30.68 -13.69
CA ARG A 122 2.93 29.63 -14.60
C ARG A 122 3.57 28.48 -13.80
N PRO A 123 3.10 27.24 -13.91
CA PRO A 123 3.72 26.13 -13.21
C PRO A 123 5.08 25.81 -13.84
N LEU A 124 6.08 25.52 -13.00
CA LEU A 124 7.39 25.04 -13.40
C LEU A 124 7.48 23.53 -13.20
N GLU A 125 7.36 23.05 -11.97
CA GLU A 125 7.51 21.62 -11.68
C GLU A 125 6.56 21.14 -10.58
N PHE A 126 6.29 19.84 -10.61
CA PHE A 126 5.43 19.14 -9.66
C PHE A 126 6.17 17.91 -9.13
N TRP A 127 6.19 17.77 -7.81
CA TRP A 127 6.79 16.62 -7.15
C TRP A 127 5.81 16.00 -6.17
N SER A 128 5.96 14.71 -5.96
CA SER A 128 5.24 14.02 -4.89
C SER A 128 6.03 12.82 -4.40
N ARG A 129 5.79 12.47 -3.14
CA ARG A 129 6.49 11.38 -2.48
C ARG A 129 5.62 10.77 -1.39
N SER A 130 5.56 9.45 -1.32
CA SER A 130 4.94 8.75 -0.19
C SER A 130 5.78 8.89 1.07
N TYR A 131 5.13 8.92 2.24
CA TYR A 131 5.86 8.91 3.51
C TYR A 131 6.74 7.67 3.64
N ARG A 132 7.93 7.84 4.21
CA ARG A 132 8.68 6.71 4.76
C ARG A 132 7.89 6.12 5.94
N LYS A 133 8.14 4.84 6.24
CA LYS A 133 7.50 4.18 7.39
C LYS A 133 7.69 4.94 8.72
N SER A 134 8.84 5.58 8.91
CA SER A 134 9.15 6.39 10.09
C SER A 134 8.40 7.73 10.15
N GLU A 135 7.96 8.26 9.01
CA GLU A 135 7.27 9.56 8.88
C GLU A 135 5.75 9.41 8.94
N ALA A 136 5.23 8.18 8.76
CA ALA A 136 3.79 7.91 8.74
C ALA A 136 3.09 8.30 10.04
N ASN A 137 3.80 8.19 11.17
CA ASN A 137 3.28 8.47 12.52
C ASN A 137 3.43 9.94 12.95
N TYR A 138 4.04 10.79 12.11
CA TYR A 138 4.17 12.21 12.42
C TYR A 138 2.80 12.87 12.58
N THR A 139 2.75 13.84 13.49
CA THR A 139 1.60 14.71 13.70
C THR A 139 1.32 15.53 12.42
N PRO A 140 0.09 16.04 12.24
CA PRO A 140 -0.24 16.88 11.09
C PRO A 140 0.69 18.10 10.93
N THR A 141 1.15 18.70 12.03
CA THR A 141 2.08 19.83 12.00
C THR A 141 3.48 19.41 11.55
N GLU A 142 4.03 18.33 12.10
CA GLU A 142 5.32 17.78 11.68
C GLU A 142 5.31 17.40 10.19
N LYS A 143 4.22 16.81 9.70
CA LYS A 143 4.05 16.49 8.28
C LYS A 143 4.05 17.74 7.40
N LYS A 144 3.40 18.83 7.83
CA LYS A 144 3.42 20.11 7.11
C LYS A 144 4.81 20.75 7.10
N ILE A 145 5.56 20.65 8.21
CA ILE A 145 6.95 21.14 8.29
C ILE A 145 7.85 20.32 7.37
N LEU A 146 7.72 18.99 7.38
CA LEU A 146 8.45 18.10 6.48
C LEU A 146 8.11 18.41 5.00
N ALA A 147 6.83 18.66 4.69
CA ALA A 147 6.41 19.12 3.37
C ALA A 147 7.11 20.43 2.99
N ALA A 148 7.10 21.44 3.86
CA ALA A 148 7.78 22.70 3.55
C ALA A 148 9.28 22.49 3.30
N TYR A 149 9.95 21.71 4.15
CA TYR A 149 11.39 21.45 4.05
C TYR A 149 11.77 20.70 2.77
N GLU A 150 11.19 19.53 2.51
CA GLU A 150 11.51 18.73 1.32
C GLU A 150 11.13 19.46 0.03
N GLY A 151 10.07 20.28 0.05
CA GLY A 151 9.68 21.09 -1.09
C GLY A 151 10.72 22.14 -1.46
N VAL A 152 11.31 22.80 -0.46
CA VAL A 152 12.38 23.78 -0.68
C VAL A 152 13.61 23.11 -1.26
N GLN A 153 13.97 21.92 -0.75
CA GLN A 153 15.09 21.13 -1.28
C GLN A 153 14.86 20.80 -2.77
N ALA A 154 13.69 20.29 -3.13
CA ALA A 154 13.35 19.95 -4.52
C ALA A 154 13.35 21.20 -5.42
N ALA A 155 12.77 22.31 -4.96
CA ALA A 155 12.73 23.55 -5.74
C ALA A 155 14.11 24.18 -5.93
N SER A 156 15.02 24.02 -4.96
CA SER A 156 16.39 24.55 -5.06
C SER A 156 17.25 23.83 -6.11
N GLU A 157 16.88 22.62 -6.53
CA GLU A 157 17.57 21.93 -7.64
C GLU A 157 17.20 22.54 -9.00
N VAL A 158 16.03 23.16 -9.11
CA VAL A 158 15.48 23.72 -10.37
C VAL A 158 15.75 25.21 -10.51
N VAL A 159 15.82 25.91 -9.39
CA VAL A 159 16.01 27.36 -9.34
C VAL A 159 17.49 27.64 -9.06
N GLU A 160 18.20 28.22 -10.03
CA GLU A 160 19.59 28.65 -9.84
C GLU A 160 19.72 29.52 -8.58
N THR A 161 20.86 29.37 -7.89
CA THR A 161 21.14 29.71 -6.47
C THR A 161 20.88 31.14 -5.99
N GLU A 162 20.34 32.03 -6.82
CA GLU A 162 20.16 33.47 -6.51
C GLU A 162 18.70 33.94 -6.50
N THR A 163 17.72 33.03 -6.57
CA THR A 163 16.31 33.44 -6.70
C THR A 163 15.54 33.35 -5.38
N GLN A 164 14.79 34.40 -5.04
CA GLN A 164 13.95 34.43 -3.84
C GLN A 164 12.78 33.44 -3.96
N LEU A 165 12.70 32.48 -3.05
CA LEU A 165 11.60 31.52 -2.96
C LEU A 165 10.59 31.98 -1.91
N LEU A 166 9.36 32.24 -2.34
CA LEU A 166 8.25 32.49 -1.41
C LEU A 166 7.56 31.17 -1.07
N LEU A 167 7.68 30.77 0.19
CA LEU A 167 6.97 29.61 0.72
C LEU A 167 5.54 30.03 1.10
N ALA A 168 4.55 29.30 0.58
CA ALA A 168 3.14 29.49 0.95
C ALA A 168 2.61 28.24 1.68
N PRO A 169 3.03 27.97 2.93
CA PRO A 169 2.62 26.78 3.64
C PRO A 169 1.23 26.98 4.26
N GLN A 170 0.38 25.95 4.22
CA GLN A 170 -0.92 25.96 4.91
C GLN A 170 -0.75 25.65 6.41
N LEU A 171 0.02 26.44 7.14
CA LEU A 171 0.20 26.26 8.59
C LEU A 171 -0.99 26.85 9.34
N PRO A 172 -1.63 26.10 10.26
CA PRO A 172 -2.55 26.71 11.20
C PRO A 172 -1.73 27.58 12.16
N VAL A 173 -2.04 28.88 12.22
CA VAL A 173 -1.50 29.76 13.24
C VAL A 173 -2.13 29.33 14.57
N LEU A 174 -1.32 28.83 15.49
CA LEU A 174 -1.75 28.58 16.87
C LEU A 174 -2.05 29.95 17.50
N GLY A 175 -3.32 30.22 17.76
CA GLY A 175 -3.80 31.30 18.62
C GLY A 175 -4.15 30.77 20.00
#